data_AF-A0A4Q2XIF6-F1
#
_entry.id   AF-A0A4Q2XIF6-F1
#
_cell.length_a   1.000
_cell.length_b   1.000
_cell.length_c   1.000
_cell.angle_alpha   90.00
_cell.angle_beta   90.00
_cell.angle_gamma   90.00
#
_symmetry.space_group_name_H-M   'P 1'
#
loop_
_entity.id
_entity.type
_entity.pdbx_description
1 polymer ?
#
loop_
_entity_poly.entity_id
_entity_poly.type
_entity_poly.pdbx_seq_one_letter_code
_entity_poly.pdbx_strand_id
1 'polypeptide(L)'
;PGGLLSLVVSLFLFEYTRLDTWMGAMSAGLVEETGKLLAVVLFTRRWEKFPWILNGMLFGAAVGTGFSAFESAGYVFMAIASGEALGAEMTMTLRAFLSPFTHTIWTAAAAAALWRVKGDRPFAWSMMIDRRFARIFGIIVALHMIWNSPLAIPVIGGAMGHIGLRIGLGLIGWIVVFLLLQAGLKEVRRAQEAGE
;
A
#
# COMPACT_ATOMS: atom_id res chain seq x y z
N PRO A 1 -15.04 -3.82 -4.03
CA PRO A 1 -15.05 -2.65 -4.95
C PRO A 1 -13.76 -1.81 -4.92
N GLY A 2 -13.25 -1.43 -3.74
CA GLY A 2 -12.05 -0.59 -3.58
C GLY A 2 -10.77 -1.14 -4.23
N GLY A 3 -10.47 -2.43 -4.02
CA GLY A 3 -9.30 -3.08 -4.63
C GLY A 3 -9.33 -3.20 -6.14
N LEU A 4 -10.53 -3.33 -6.74
CA LEU A 4 -10.67 -3.36 -8.20
C LEU A 4 -10.48 -1.95 -8.78
N LEU A 5 -11.06 -0.94 -8.14
CA LEU A 5 -10.89 0.45 -8.56
C LEU A 5 -9.42 0.87 -8.49
N SER A 6 -8.71 0.54 -7.40
CA SER A 6 -7.28 0.86 -7.30
C SER A 6 -6.48 0.22 -8.42
N LEU A 7 -6.79 -1.02 -8.81
CA LEU A 7 -6.15 -1.68 -9.95
C LEU A 7 -6.45 -0.95 -11.27
N VAL A 8 -7.71 -0.60 -11.53
CA VAL A 8 -8.10 0.16 -12.73
C VAL A 8 -7.41 1.53 -12.78
N VAL A 9 -7.36 2.24 -11.66
CA VAL A 9 -6.66 3.53 -11.57
C VAL A 9 -5.17 3.36 -11.82
N SER A 10 -4.53 2.34 -11.25
CA SER A 10 -3.11 2.06 -11.50
C SER A 10 -2.84 1.77 -12.98
N LEU A 11 -3.67 0.95 -13.63
CA LEU A 11 -3.54 0.64 -15.06
C LEU A 11 -3.63 1.90 -15.93
N PHE A 12 -4.61 2.77 -15.65
CA PHE A 12 -4.71 4.06 -16.33
C PHE A 12 -3.49 4.95 -16.09
N LEU A 13 -2.99 5.01 -14.85
CA LEU A 13 -1.79 5.80 -14.52
C LEU A 13 -0.53 5.25 -15.20
N PHE A 14 -0.38 3.92 -15.33
CA PHE A 14 0.71 3.33 -16.11
C PHE A 14 0.66 3.78 -17.57
N GLU A 15 -0.50 3.67 -18.21
CA GLU A 15 -0.69 4.08 -19.61
C GLU A 15 -0.42 5.58 -19.82
N TYR A 16 -0.90 6.42 -18.90
CA TYR A 16 -0.74 7.87 -18.99
C TYR A 16 0.70 8.33 -18.74
N THR A 17 1.36 7.77 -17.71
CA THR A 17 2.68 8.25 -17.28
C THR A 17 3.84 7.58 -18.02
N ARG A 18 3.63 6.36 -18.53
CA ARG A 18 4.65 5.54 -19.21
C ARG A 18 5.96 5.40 -18.43
N LEU A 19 5.90 5.45 -17.09
CA LEU A 19 7.07 5.38 -16.21
C LEU A 19 7.78 4.03 -16.28
N ASP A 20 7.03 2.98 -16.61
CA ASP A 20 7.53 1.63 -16.85
C ASP A 20 8.63 1.59 -17.93
N THR A 21 8.57 2.49 -18.92
CA THR A 21 9.53 2.52 -20.03
C THR A 21 10.97 2.85 -19.62
N TRP A 22 11.18 3.58 -18.52
CA TRP A 22 12.51 4.01 -18.07
C TRP A 22 12.83 3.65 -16.62
N MET A 23 11.82 3.46 -15.76
CA MET A 23 12.01 2.97 -14.38
C MET A 23 11.79 1.45 -14.24
N GLY A 24 11.28 0.77 -15.27
CA GLY A 24 10.96 -0.65 -15.23
C GLY A 24 9.96 -1.00 -14.12
N ALA A 25 10.13 -2.17 -13.50
CA ALA A 25 9.24 -2.67 -12.45
C ALA A 25 9.18 -1.76 -11.21
N MET A 26 10.19 -0.93 -10.97
CA MET A 26 10.20 0.01 -9.83
C MET A 26 9.14 1.11 -9.98
N SER A 27 8.70 1.43 -11.20
CA SER A 27 7.62 2.41 -11.43
C SER A 27 6.33 2.07 -10.68
N ALA A 28 6.06 0.79 -10.46
CA ALA A 28 4.90 0.30 -9.73
C ALA A 28 4.79 0.90 -8.32
N GLY A 29 5.93 1.13 -7.65
CA GLY A 29 5.94 1.76 -6.33
C GLY A 29 5.31 3.15 -6.32
N LEU A 30 5.53 3.93 -7.36
CA LEU A 30 4.94 5.26 -7.48
C LEU A 30 3.50 5.20 -8.00
N VAL A 31 3.30 4.46 -9.10
CA VAL A 31 2.03 4.40 -9.82
C VAL A 31 0.96 3.74 -8.97
N GLU A 32 1.25 2.56 -8.43
CA GLU A 32 0.24 1.79 -7.74
C GLU A 32 -0.10 2.33 -6.36
N GLU A 33 0.88 2.84 -5.61
CA GLU A 33 0.58 3.43 -4.29
C GLU A 33 -0.26 4.71 -4.45
N THR A 34 -0.04 5.47 -5.52
CA THR A 34 -0.91 6.59 -5.89
C THR A 34 -2.31 6.11 -6.25
N GLY A 35 -2.43 5.08 -7.10
CA GLY A 35 -3.73 4.51 -7.50
C GLY A 35 -4.52 3.94 -6.32
N LYS A 36 -3.85 3.23 -5.41
CA LYS A 36 -4.44 2.70 -4.16
C LYS A 36 -4.94 3.81 -3.26
N LEU A 37 -4.14 4.85 -3.02
CA LEU A 37 -4.56 5.97 -2.19
C LEU A 37 -5.72 6.75 -2.81
N LEU A 38 -5.69 6.98 -4.13
CA LEU A 38 -6.81 7.60 -4.85
C LEU A 38 -8.09 6.78 -4.69
N ALA A 39 -8.01 5.45 -4.80
CA ALA A 39 -9.18 4.60 -4.57
C ALA A 39 -9.72 4.73 -3.13
N VAL A 40 -8.85 4.81 -2.11
CA VAL A 40 -9.27 5.10 -0.72
C VAL A 40 -10.02 6.43 -0.65
N VAL A 41 -9.47 7.49 -1.23
CA VAL A 41 -10.07 8.84 -1.23
C VAL A 41 -11.42 8.85 -1.93
N LEU A 42 -11.51 8.22 -3.12
CA LEU A 42 -12.73 8.18 -3.93
C LEU A 42 -13.85 7.33 -3.29
N PHE A 43 -13.49 6.27 -2.58
CA PHE A 43 -14.47 5.46 -1.83
C PHE A 43 -14.94 6.13 -0.54
N THR A 44 -14.12 7.02 0.02
CA THR A 44 -14.49 7.76 1.23
C THR A 44 -15.39 8.92 0.84
N ARG A 45 -16.70 8.70 0.83
CA ARG A 45 -17.69 9.75 0.49
C ARG A 45 -18.11 10.60 1.68
N ARG A 46 -18.08 10.04 2.90
CA ARG A 46 -18.57 10.69 4.12
C ARG A 46 -17.44 10.84 5.14
N TRP A 47 -16.44 11.64 4.78
CA TRP A 47 -15.24 11.87 5.60
C TRP A 47 -15.54 12.29 7.04
N GLU A 48 -16.59 13.08 7.24
CA GLU A 48 -17.03 13.54 8.57
C GLU A 48 -17.47 12.41 9.50
N LYS A 49 -17.99 11.29 8.94
CA LYS A 49 -18.38 10.12 9.75
C LYS A 49 -17.19 9.27 10.21
N PHE A 50 -16.02 9.54 9.64
CA PHE A 50 -14.82 8.73 9.85
C PHE A 50 -13.64 9.63 10.21
N PRO A 51 -13.66 10.33 11.37
CA PRO A 51 -12.66 11.36 11.69
C PRO A 51 -11.30 10.76 12.06
N TRP A 52 -11.31 9.59 12.71
CA TRP A 52 -10.12 8.98 13.34
C TRP A 52 -9.09 8.43 12.35
N ILE A 53 -7.81 8.51 12.72
CA ILE A 53 -6.67 7.89 12.03
C ILE A 53 -6.91 6.40 11.75
N LEU A 54 -7.52 5.70 12.71
CA LEU A 54 -7.85 4.28 12.60
C LEU A 54 -8.84 3.99 11.48
N ASN A 55 -9.74 4.92 11.13
CA ASN A 55 -10.62 4.76 9.98
C ASN A 55 -9.84 4.78 8.66
N GLY A 56 -8.91 5.74 8.53
CA GLY A 56 -8.01 5.80 7.37
C GLY A 56 -7.20 4.51 7.25
N MET A 57 -6.66 4.01 8.36
CA MET A 57 -5.96 2.72 8.40
C MET A 57 -6.84 1.57 7.91
N LEU A 58 -8.08 1.49 8.38
CA LEU A 58 -9.03 0.45 8.01
C LEU A 58 -9.39 0.49 6.52
N PHE A 59 -9.73 1.67 5.98
CA PHE A 59 -10.03 1.82 4.55
C PHE A 59 -8.81 1.48 3.68
N GLY A 60 -7.62 1.94 4.11
CA GLY A 60 -6.37 1.62 3.43
C GLY A 60 -6.09 0.12 3.43
N ALA A 61 -6.23 -0.56 4.56
CA ALA A 61 -6.04 -2.00 4.66
C ALA A 61 -7.02 -2.79 3.78
N ALA A 62 -8.28 -2.34 3.70
CA ALA A 62 -9.29 -2.97 2.85
C ALA A 62 -8.96 -2.81 1.35
N VAL A 63 -8.57 -1.60 0.92
CA VAL A 63 -8.15 -1.35 -0.47
C VAL A 63 -6.87 -2.10 -0.82
N GLY A 64 -5.86 -2.06 0.04
CA GLY A 64 -4.58 -2.73 -0.16
C GLY A 64 -4.72 -4.25 -0.24
N THR A 65 -5.55 -4.84 0.63
CA THR A 65 -5.88 -6.29 0.59
C THR A 65 -6.56 -6.65 -0.72
N GLY A 66 -7.57 -5.87 -1.12
CA GLY A 66 -8.26 -6.09 -2.39
C GLY A 66 -7.32 -5.99 -3.59
N PHE A 67 -6.43 -4.98 -3.60
CA PHE A 67 -5.42 -4.83 -4.64
C PHE A 67 -4.50 -6.04 -4.71
N SER A 68 -3.95 -6.47 -3.56
CA SER A 68 -3.07 -7.65 -3.48
C SER A 68 -3.75 -8.92 -3.99
N ALA A 69 -5.04 -9.09 -3.69
CA ALA A 69 -5.82 -10.24 -4.17
C ALA A 69 -5.98 -10.23 -5.70
N PHE A 70 -6.41 -9.10 -6.28
CA PHE A 70 -6.59 -8.99 -7.74
C PHE A 70 -5.27 -9.07 -8.50
N GLU A 71 -4.21 -8.45 -7.98
CA GLU A 71 -2.89 -8.52 -8.60
C GLU A 71 -2.37 -9.97 -8.62
N SER A 72 -2.50 -10.68 -7.49
CA SER A 72 -2.11 -12.10 -7.39
C SER A 72 -2.93 -12.98 -8.33
N ALA A 73 -4.24 -12.73 -8.44
CA ALA A 73 -5.10 -13.43 -9.39
C ALA A 73 -4.66 -13.19 -10.85
N GLY A 74 -4.24 -11.96 -11.19
CA GLY A 74 -3.69 -11.63 -12.51
C GLY A 74 -2.42 -12.42 -12.84
N TYR A 75 -1.46 -12.51 -11.92
CA TYR A 75 -0.25 -13.33 -12.11
C TYR A 75 -0.57 -14.82 -12.30
N VAL A 76 -1.44 -15.38 -11.46
CA VAL A 76 -1.85 -16.79 -11.57
C VAL A 76 -2.56 -17.05 -12.89
N PHE A 77 -3.48 -16.16 -13.29
CA PHE A 77 -4.19 -16.26 -14.57
C PHE A 77 -3.22 -16.26 -15.75
N MET A 78 -2.26 -15.33 -15.78
CA MET A 78 -1.26 -15.25 -16.86
C MET A 78 -0.38 -16.49 -16.92
N ALA A 79 0.07 -17.02 -15.78
CA ALA A 79 0.87 -18.24 -15.73
C ALA A 79 0.08 -19.49 -16.19
N ILE A 80 -1.20 -19.61 -15.83
CA ILE A 80 -2.05 -20.69 -16.33
C ILE A 80 -2.28 -20.52 -17.84
N ALA A 81 -2.55 -19.30 -18.31
CA ALA A 81 -2.79 -19.01 -19.72
C ALA A 81 -1.56 -19.26 -20.61
N SER A 82 -0.35 -19.14 -20.06
CA SER A 82 0.91 -19.49 -20.76
C SER A 82 1.28 -20.97 -20.66
N GLY A 83 0.47 -21.81 -20.01
CA GLY A 83 0.74 -23.23 -19.82
C GLY A 83 1.71 -23.57 -18.69
N GLU A 84 2.06 -22.59 -17.84
CA GLU A 84 3.02 -22.73 -16.73
C GLU A 84 2.33 -23.06 -15.39
N ALA A 85 1.59 -24.17 -15.33
CA ALA A 85 0.79 -24.53 -14.15
C ALA A 85 1.62 -24.62 -12.85
N LEU A 86 2.82 -25.21 -12.91
CA LEU A 86 3.75 -25.27 -11.77
C LEU A 86 4.28 -23.87 -11.36
N GLY A 87 4.52 -22.99 -12.34
CA GLY A 87 4.92 -21.60 -12.10
C GLY A 87 3.81 -20.80 -11.43
N ALA A 88 2.56 -21.05 -11.81
CA ALA A 88 1.38 -20.45 -11.20
C ALA A 88 1.24 -20.82 -9.72
N GLU A 89 1.42 -22.10 -9.38
CA GLU A 89 1.35 -22.60 -7.99
C GLU A 89 2.43 -21.98 -7.11
N MET A 90 3.68 -21.97 -7.58
CA MET A 90 4.81 -21.38 -6.85
C MET A 90 4.61 -19.88 -6.64
N THR A 91 4.16 -19.17 -7.68
CA THR A 91 3.85 -17.73 -7.60
C THR A 91 2.74 -17.46 -6.59
N MET A 92 1.65 -18.23 -6.63
CA MET A 92 0.55 -18.09 -5.68
C MET A 92 1.00 -18.30 -4.25
N THR A 93 1.77 -19.37 -3.99
CA THR A 93 2.24 -19.74 -2.65
C THR A 93 3.17 -18.68 -2.07
N LEU A 94 4.14 -18.20 -2.84
CA LEU A 94 5.07 -17.15 -2.40
C LEU A 94 4.35 -15.82 -2.13
N ARG A 95 3.42 -15.44 -3.01
CA ARG A 95 2.65 -14.20 -2.84
C ARG A 95 1.70 -14.28 -1.65
N ALA A 96 1.08 -15.43 -1.41
CA ALA A 96 0.25 -15.66 -0.23
C ALA A 96 1.09 -15.53 1.06
N PHE A 97 2.27 -16.16 1.10
CA PHE A 97 3.18 -16.09 2.24
C PHE A 97 3.67 -14.66 2.53
N LEU A 98 4.00 -13.90 1.48
CA LEU A 98 4.49 -12.53 1.60
C LEU A 98 3.38 -11.48 1.75
N SER A 99 2.11 -11.85 1.56
CA SER A 99 0.98 -10.91 1.60
C SER A 99 0.87 -10.06 2.88
N PRO A 100 1.26 -10.51 4.09
CA PRO A 100 1.22 -9.66 5.28
C PRO A 100 2.26 -8.51 5.27
N PHE A 101 3.19 -8.52 4.32
CA PHE A 101 4.36 -7.63 4.28
C PHE A 101 4.29 -6.59 3.15
N THR A 102 3.18 -6.52 2.40
CA THR A 102 3.08 -5.72 1.17
C THR A 102 1.90 -4.75 1.19
N HIS A 103 1.12 -4.70 0.10
CA HIS A 103 0.16 -3.67 -0.24
C HIS A 103 -0.84 -3.36 0.88
N THR A 104 -1.29 -4.35 1.64
CA THR A 104 -2.23 -4.14 2.76
C THR A 104 -1.67 -3.17 3.79
N ILE A 105 -0.46 -3.42 4.30
CA ILE A 105 0.13 -2.60 5.36
C ILE A 105 0.61 -1.24 4.83
N TRP A 106 1.10 -1.22 3.59
CA TRP A 106 1.54 0.01 2.92
C TRP A 106 0.38 0.97 2.65
N THR A 107 -0.72 0.47 2.11
CA THR A 107 -1.91 1.28 1.85
C THR A 107 -2.57 1.71 3.15
N ALA A 108 -2.60 0.84 4.18
CA ALA A 108 -3.08 1.20 5.50
C ALA A 108 -2.28 2.35 6.12
N ALA A 109 -0.94 2.30 6.04
CA ALA A 109 -0.08 3.37 6.52
C ALA A 109 -0.25 4.68 5.74
N ALA A 110 -0.31 4.62 4.41
CA ALA A 110 -0.52 5.79 3.56
C ALA A 110 -1.86 6.49 3.86
N ALA A 111 -2.94 5.72 3.96
CA ALA A 111 -4.26 6.26 4.29
C ALA A 111 -4.32 6.79 5.74
N ALA A 112 -3.76 6.08 6.71
CA ALA A 112 -3.69 6.56 8.10
C ALA A 112 -2.92 7.89 8.22
N ALA A 113 -1.82 8.05 7.45
CA ALA A 113 -1.07 9.30 7.38
C ALA A 113 -1.90 10.45 6.81
N LEU A 114 -2.73 10.19 5.81
CA LEU A 114 -3.63 11.19 5.23
C LEU A 114 -4.68 11.64 6.27
N TRP A 115 -5.30 10.69 6.98
CA TRP A 115 -6.24 11.01 8.07
C TRP A 115 -5.57 11.79 9.20
N ARG A 116 -4.32 11.47 9.55
CA ARG A 116 -3.56 12.22 10.54
C ARG A 116 -3.34 13.69 10.14
N VAL A 117 -3.13 13.96 8.85
CA VAL A 117 -3.03 15.34 8.34
C VAL A 117 -4.39 16.02 8.29
N LYS A 118 -5.45 15.26 7.96
CA LYS A 118 -6.82 15.75 7.96
C LYS A 118 -7.20 16.30 9.35
N GLY A 119 -6.99 15.51 10.40
CA GLY A 119 -7.50 15.82 11.75
C GLY A 119 -9.00 16.08 11.69
N ASP A 120 -9.49 17.11 12.37
CA ASP A 120 -10.92 17.45 12.41
C ASP A 120 -11.43 18.25 11.20
N ARG A 121 -10.54 18.57 10.25
CA ARG A 121 -10.89 19.37 9.08
C ARG A 121 -11.62 18.53 8.01
N PRO A 122 -12.42 19.15 7.14
CA PRO A 122 -12.91 18.48 5.93
C PRO A 122 -11.72 18.09 5.04
N PHE A 123 -11.87 17.00 4.29
CA PHE A 123 -10.84 16.58 3.34
C PHE A 123 -10.60 17.67 2.28
N ALA A 124 -9.32 17.94 2.01
CA ALA A 124 -8.90 18.84 0.95
C ALA A 124 -7.72 18.23 0.20
N TRP A 125 -7.70 18.37 -1.13
CA TRP A 125 -6.62 17.84 -1.98
C TRP A 125 -5.23 18.40 -1.63
N SER A 126 -5.17 19.61 -1.07
CA SER A 126 -3.92 20.20 -0.56
C SER A 126 -3.27 19.39 0.56
N MET A 127 -4.01 18.49 1.23
CA MET A 127 -3.46 17.60 2.25
C MET A 127 -2.50 16.55 1.64
N MET A 128 -2.64 16.23 0.36
CA MET A 128 -1.76 15.27 -0.33
C MET A 128 -0.34 15.82 -0.57
N ILE A 129 -0.16 17.14 -0.50
CA ILE A 129 1.15 17.80 -0.59
C ILE A 129 1.66 18.29 0.78
N ASP A 130 0.91 18.05 1.86
CA ASP A 130 1.37 18.35 3.22
C ASP A 130 2.62 17.53 3.52
N ARG A 131 3.69 18.20 3.99
CA ARG A 131 4.99 17.58 4.25
C ARG A 131 4.92 16.38 5.19
N ARG A 132 3.98 16.36 6.14
CA ARG A 132 3.81 15.27 7.10
C ARG A 132 3.26 14.01 6.41
N PHE A 133 2.29 14.19 5.51
CA PHE A 133 1.76 13.10 4.69
C PHE A 133 2.80 12.67 3.65
N ALA A 134 3.36 13.62 2.89
CA ALA A 134 4.31 13.36 1.82
C ALA A 134 5.55 12.57 2.29
N ARG A 135 6.02 12.80 3.53
CA ARG A 135 7.10 12.02 4.12
C ARG A 135 6.74 10.55 4.29
N ILE A 136 5.57 10.26 4.85
CA ILE A 136 5.15 8.87 5.09
C ILE A 136 4.83 8.19 3.77
N PHE A 137 4.09 8.87 2.89
CA PHE A 137 3.78 8.35 1.57
C PHE A 137 5.03 8.09 0.74
N GLY A 138 6.03 8.98 0.79
CA GLY A 138 7.32 8.79 0.15
C GLY A 138 8.09 7.58 0.68
N ILE A 139 8.03 7.31 1.98
CA ILE A 139 8.59 6.07 2.56
C ILE A 139 7.89 4.84 1.97
N ILE A 140 6.56 4.84 1.92
CA ILE A 140 5.78 3.73 1.37
C ILE A 140 6.10 3.48 -0.11
N VAL A 141 6.12 4.55 -0.92
CA VAL A 141 6.52 4.49 -2.32
C VAL A 141 7.93 3.91 -2.45
N ALA A 142 8.90 4.39 -1.66
CA ALA A 142 10.26 3.89 -1.70
C ALA A 142 10.35 2.40 -1.31
N LEU A 143 9.66 1.96 -0.26
CA LEU A 143 9.61 0.54 0.14
C LEU A 143 9.11 -0.33 -1.01
N HIS A 144 8.06 0.10 -1.70
CA HIS A 144 7.50 -0.63 -2.82
C HIS A 144 8.40 -0.59 -4.06
N MET A 145 9.01 0.56 -4.38
CA MET A 145 10.01 0.63 -5.45
C MET A 145 11.17 -0.35 -5.22
N ILE A 146 11.66 -0.46 -3.97
CA ILE A 146 12.73 -1.40 -3.60
C ILE A 146 12.22 -2.85 -3.65
N TRP A 147 10.97 -3.11 -3.26
CA TRP A 147 10.36 -4.43 -3.37
C TRP A 147 10.38 -4.97 -4.81
N ASN A 148 10.10 -4.09 -5.79
CA ASN A 148 10.11 -4.40 -7.22
C ASN A 148 11.50 -4.30 -7.88
N SER A 149 12.53 -3.93 -7.12
CA SER A 149 13.90 -3.86 -7.63
C SER A 149 14.56 -5.24 -7.68
N PRO A 150 15.58 -5.44 -8.53
CA PRO A 150 16.35 -6.68 -8.55
C PRO A 150 17.28 -6.85 -7.34
N LEU A 151 17.20 -5.98 -6.34
CA LEU A 151 18.09 -6.01 -5.18
C LEU A 151 17.87 -7.26 -4.30
N ALA A 152 18.95 -7.67 -3.65
CA ALA A 152 19.02 -8.74 -2.65
C ALA A 152 19.97 -8.32 -1.53
N ILE A 153 19.88 -8.99 -0.37
CA ILE A 153 20.87 -8.80 0.71
C ILE A 153 22.25 -9.25 0.21
N PRO A 154 23.26 -8.36 0.11
CA PRO A 154 24.53 -8.65 -0.57
C PRO A 154 25.30 -9.83 0.02
N VAL A 155 25.23 -10.01 1.35
CA VAL A 155 25.99 -11.04 2.07
C VAL A 155 25.34 -12.44 1.95
N ILE A 156 24.03 -12.50 1.73
CA ILE A 156 23.29 -13.77 1.65
C ILE A 156 23.19 -14.25 0.20
N GLY A 157 22.90 -13.34 -0.74
CA GLY A 157 22.73 -13.66 -2.15
C GLY A 157 21.57 -14.63 -2.46
N GLY A 158 21.32 -14.88 -3.75
CA GLY A 158 20.35 -15.87 -4.23
C GLY A 158 18.90 -15.64 -3.74
N ALA A 159 18.07 -16.68 -3.83
CA ALA A 159 16.66 -16.61 -3.45
C ALA A 159 16.44 -16.16 -2.00
N MET A 160 17.31 -16.60 -1.08
CA MET A 160 17.24 -16.22 0.34
C MET A 160 17.53 -14.74 0.56
N GLY A 161 18.51 -14.18 -0.14
CA GLY A 161 18.79 -12.74 -0.11
C GLY A 161 17.65 -11.90 -0.67
N HIS A 162 16.95 -12.39 -1.70
CA HIS A 162 15.75 -11.72 -2.22
C HIS A 162 14.60 -11.76 -1.21
N ILE A 163 14.24 -12.95 -0.70
CA ILE A 163 13.13 -13.11 0.27
C ILE A 163 13.41 -12.32 1.55
N GLY A 164 14.63 -12.40 2.08
CA GLY A 164 15.04 -11.66 3.28
C GLY A 164 14.90 -10.15 3.13
N LEU A 165 15.26 -9.59 1.96
CA LEU A 165 15.02 -8.18 1.67
C LEU A 165 13.53 -7.82 1.73
N ARG A 166 12.67 -8.63 1.11
CA ARG A 166 11.21 -8.41 1.07
C ARG A 166 10.63 -8.41 2.49
N ILE A 167 10.98 -9.40 3.31
CA ILE A 167 10.56 -9.45 4.71
C ILE A 167 11.04 -8.21 5.46
N GLY A 168 12.30 -7.80 5.28
CA GLY A 168 12.85 -6.59 5.89
C GLY A 168 12.06 -5.32 5.54
N LEU A 169 11.73 -5.13 4.26
CA LEU A 169 10.89 -4.01 3.81
C LEU A 169 9.50 -4.04 4.44
N GLY A 170 8.90 -5.23 4.53
CA GLY A 170 7.62 -5.44 5.20
C GLY A 170 7.65 -5.11 6.68
N LEU A 171 8.73 -5.49 7.39
CA LEU A 171 8.93 -5.14 8.80
C LEU A 171 9.04 -3.62 8.99
N ILE A 172 9.72 -2.91 8.09
CA ILE A 172 9.74 -1.45 8.10
C ILE A 172 8.31 -0.90 7.91
N GLY A 173 7.54 -1.46 6.97
CA GLY A 173 6.13 -1.13 6.80
C GLY A 173 5.31 -1.33 8.07
N TRP A 174 5.49 -2.45 8.76
CA TRP A 174 4.83 -2.73 10.03
C TRP A 174 5.21 -1.75 11.13
N ILE A 175 6.48 -1.33 11.22
CA ILE A 175 6.90 -0.28 12.16
C ILE A 175 6.09 1.00 11.89
N VAL A 176 5.97 1.42 10.63
CA VAL A 176 5.17 2.61 10.26
C VAL A 176 3.70 2.43 10.65
N VAL A 177 3.11 1.26 10.39
CA VAL A 177 1.74 0.93 10.80
C VAL A 177 1.57 1.03 12.31
N PHE A 178 2.47 0.44 13.10
CA PHE A 178 2.38 0.48 14.56
C PHE A 178 2.52 1.90 15.12
N LEU A 179 3.40 2.73 14.55
CA LEU A 179 3.53 4.14 14.94
C LEU A 179 2.23 4.92 14.69
N LEU A 180 1.55 4.65 13.57
CA LEU A 180 0.27 5.28 13.24
C LEU A 180 -0.90 4.71 14.03
N LEU A 181 -0.86 3.41 14.35
CA LEU A 181 -1.85 2.74 15.19
C LEU A 181 -1.81 3.32 16.61
N GLN A 182 -0.61 3.47 17.19
CA GLN A 182 -0.45 4.11 18.50
C GLN A 182 -0.95 5.56 18.49
N ALA A 183 -0.68 6.31 17.41
CA ALA A 183 -1.21 7.66 17.26
C ALA A 183 -2.74 7.69 17.22
N GLY A 184 -3.37 6.79 16.46
CA GLY A 184 -4.83 6.68 16.37
C GLY A 184 -5.49 6.18 17.66
N LEU A 185 -4.88 5.23 18.37
CA LEU A 185 -5.39 4.80 19.68
C LEU A 185 -5.33 5.92 20.71
N LYS A 186 -4.26 6.74 20.69
CA LYS A 186 -4.13 7.91 21.56
C LYS A 186 -5.15 9.00 21.22
N GLU A 187 -5.44 9.17 19.93
CA GLU A 187 -6.46 10.10 19.44
C GLU A 187 -7.84 9.71 19.98
N VAL A 188 -8.27 8.45 19.81
CA VAL A 188 -9.55 7.95 20.33
C VAL A 188 -9.65 8.05 21.84
N ARG A 189 -8.59 7.69 22.57
CA ARG A 189 -8.57 7.77 24.03
C ARG A 189 -8.78 9.20 24.53
N ARG A 190 -8.17 10.19 23.87
CA ARG A 190 -8.34 11.61 24.23
C ARG A 190 -9.77 12.10 24.02
N ALA A 191 -10.42 11.65 22.94
CA ALA A 191 -11.82 11.98 22.69
C ALA A 191 -12.74 11.39 23.78
N GLN A 192 -12.50 10.14 24.18
CA GLN A 192 -13.22 9.51 25.29
C GLN A 192 -13.03 10.25 26.61
N GLU A 193 -11.80 10.71 26.90
CA GLU A 193 -11.50 11.52 28.10
C GLU A 193 -12.14 12.91 28.05
N ALA A 194 -12.37 13.48 26.85
CA ALA A 194 -13.04 14.75 26.63
C ALA A 194 -14.58 14.65 26.64
N GLY A 195 -15.14 13.44 26.60
CA GLY A 195 -16.59 13.20 26.56
C GLY A 195 -17.22 13.34 25.17
N GLU A 196 -16.42 13.18 24.10
CA GLU A 196 -16.84 13.24 22.69
C GLU A 196 -17.13 11.86 22.08
#